data_AF-A0A7G2MM76-F1
#
_entry.id   AF-A0A7G2MM76-F1
#
_cell.length_a   1.000
_cell.length_b   1.000
_cell.length_c   1.000
_cell.angle_alpha   90.00
_cell.angle_beta   90.00
_cell.angle_gamma   90.00
#
_symmetry.space_group_name_H-M   'P 1'
#
loop_
_entity.id
_entity.type
_entity.pdbx_description
1 polymer ?
#
loop_
_entity_poly.entity_id
_entity_poly.type
_entity_poly.pdbx_seq_one_letter_code
_entity_poly.pdbx_strand_id
1 'polypeptide(L)'
;MKSIREIFRIGYGPSSSHTMGPGRAAHYFKEKNPNAERYRVTLYGSLALTGVGHGTDVAIQKMINRPDDTEIIWESTKSLPHHPNGMLFEALRNGEVVDRWEVYSVGGGALWDELGTFKEEDVYPDTKMTDILEWCKAEGRSFVEYVELHEGPEIFDYLEEVWKVMVTSIHNGLENEGVLPGNLRLARKACSYHVRAQQSAGTLRHMGMVFAAALAVAEENAAGGKIVTAPTCGSAGVVPSVLFFLKHDQEISDKRIIKGLATAGLIGNIVKTNGSISGAEVGCQGELGTACAMAAGAAAQILGGSPMQIEYAAEMGFEHNLGLTCDPVGGYVQIPCIERNAFISQKARECAIYSLFSDGRHKVSFDDVVETMMQTGCDMQAKYRETSLGGLARIYRAPLKKS
;
A
#
# COMPACT_ATOMS: atom_id res chain seq x y z
N MET A 1 -14.29 -10.94 -6.83
CA MET A 1 -13.04 -10.23 -6.44
C MET A 1 -11.83 -11.15 -6.65
N LYS A 2 -10.63 -10.57 -6.80
CA LYS A 2 -9.35 -11.30 -6.95
C LYS A 2 -8.87 -11.95 -5.66
N SER A 3 -7.77 -12.68 -5.68
CA SER A 3 -7.18 -13.22 -4.45
C SER A 3 -6.67 -12.10 -3.52
N ILE A 4 -6.77 -12.29 -2.21
CA ILE A 4 -6.17 -11.38 -1.21
C ILE A 4 -4.63 -11.36 -1.28
N ARG A 5 -4.02 -12.31 -2.01
CA ARG A 5 -2.59 -12.27 -2.39
C ARG A 5 -2.23 -10.99 -3.16
N GLU A 6 -3.19 -10.42 -3.89
CA GLU A 6 -2.97 -9.15 -4.58
C GLU A 6 -2.90 -7.94 -3.64
N ILE A 7 -3.46 -8.05 -2.44
CA ILE A 7 -3.41 -7.02 -1.41
C ILE A 7 -2.07 -7.07 -0.66
N PHE A 8 -1.54 -8.27 -0.42
CA PHE A 8 -0.32 -8.51 0.35
C PHE A 8 0.87 -8.97 -0.50
N ARG A 9 1.32 -8.15 -1.46
CA ARG A 9 2.46 -8.50 -2.30
C ARG A 9 3.78 -8.26 -1.56
N ILE A 10 4.60 -9.31 -1.49
CA ILE A 10 5.98 -9.22 -1.00
C ILE A 10 6.84 -8.59 -2.09
N GLY A 11 7.55 -7.52 -1.76
CA GLY A 11 8.35 -6.77 -2.72
C GLY A 11 9.37 -5.86 -2.06
N TYR A 12 9.75 -4.81 -2.79
CA TYR A 12 10.71 -3.80 -2.33
C TYR A 12 10.08 -2.42 -2.43
N GLY A 13 10.37 -1.57 -1.44
CA GLY A 13 9.99 -0.17 -1.46
C GLY A 13 10.76 0.65 -2.52
N PRO A 14 10.45 1.96 -2.65
CA PRO A 14 9.51 2.70 -1.82
C PRO A 14 8.06 2.70 -2.31
N SER A 15 7.77 2.28 -3.56
CA SER A 15 6.44 2.41 -4.15
C SER A 15 5.96 1.20 -4.94
N SER A 16 4.69 0.84 -4.72
CA SER A 16 4.07 -0.25 -5.46
C SER A 16 3.77 0.17 -6.91
N SER A 17 3.30 1.41 -7.10
CA SER A 17 2.95 1.99 -8.40
C SER A 17 4.18 2.44 -9.20
N HIS A 18 5.21 2.94 -8.53
CA HIS A 18 6.36 3.57 -9.19
C HIS A 18 7.64 2.72 -9.12
N THR A 19 7.72 1.69 -8.27
CA THR A 19 8.90 0.81 -8.16
C THR A 19 8.56 -0.62 -8.57
N MET A 20 7.59 -1.26 -7.91
CA MET A 20 7.24 -2.66 -8.18
C MET A 20 6.61 -2.86 -9.56
N GLY A 21 5.60 -2.06 -9.91
CA GLY A 21 4.93 -2.13 -11.23
C GLY A 21 5.91 -1.95 -12.39
N PRO A 22 6.65 -0.83 -12.47
CA PRO A 22 7.63 -0.58 -13.53
C PRO A 22 8.75 -1.64 -13.58
N GLY A 23 9.21 -2.14 -12.43
CA GLY A 23 10.17 -3.25 -12.38
C GLY A 23 9.61 -4.54 -13.01
N ARG A 24 8.37 -4.91 -12.68
CA ARG A 24 7.69 -6.07 -13.31
C ARG A 24 7.51 -5.88 -14.80
N ALA A 25 7.08 -4.70 -15.24
CA ALA A 25 6.93 -4.39 -16.66
C ALA A 25 8.27 -4.51 -17.40
N ALA A 26 9.34 -3.94 -16.83
CA ALA A 26 10.69 -4.04 -17.38
C ALA A 26 11.16 -5.49 -17.50
N HIS A 27 10.91 -6.33 -16.49
CA HIS A 27 11.21 -7.76 -16.54
C HIS A 27 10.45 -8.48 -17.67
N TYR A 28 9.13 -8.29 -17.77
CA TYR A 28 8.33 -8.92 -18.83
C TYR A 28 8.77 -8.49 -20.23
N PHE A 29 9.02 -7.20 -20.43
CA PHE A 29 9.43 -6.68 -21.73
C PHE A 29 10.83 -7.18 -22.13
N LYS A 30 11.74 -7.31 -21.15
CA LYS A 30 13.08 -7.87 -21.35
C LYS A 30 13.03 -9.35 -21.75
N GLU A 31 12.22 -10.15 -21.07
CA GLU A 31 12.00 -11.57 -21.38
C GLU A 31 11.41 -11.76 -22.79
N LYS A 32 10.46 -10.91 -23.19
CA LYS A 32 9.87 -10.92 -24.55
C LYS A 32 10.89 -10.54 -25.63
N ASN A 33 11.81 -9.63 -25.32
CA ASN A 33 12.75 -9.05 -26.28
C ASN A 33 14.23 -9.26 -25.85
N PRO A 34 14.73 -10.50 -25.71
CA PRO A 34 16.06 -10.75 -25.16
C PRO A 34 17.20 -10.22 -26.06
N ASN A 35 16.95 -10.20 -27.37
CA ASN A 35 17.89 -9.83 -28.44
C ASN A 35 17.78 -8.37 -28.89
N ALA A 36 17.21 -7.48 -28.05
CA ALA A 36 17.27 -6.04 -28.31
C ALA A 36 18.70 -5.54 -28.07
N GLU A 37 19.16 -4.60 -28.90
CA GLU A 37 20.46 -3.95 -28.68
C GLU A 37 20.34 -2.88 -27.60
N ARG A 38 19.24 -2.12 -27.62
CA ARG A 38 18.90 -1.11 -26.62
C ARG A 38 17.43 -1.20 -26.22
N TYR A 39 17.14 -0.70 -25.03
CA TYR A 39 15.80 -0.48 -24.54
C TYR A 39 15.59 1.01 -24.35
N ARG A 40 14.42 1.51 -24.73
CA ARG A 40 13.97 2.84 -24.38
C ARG A 40 12.67 2.72 -23.61
N VAL A 41 12.60 3.42 -22.48
CA VAL A 41 11.40 3.44 -21.65
C VAL A 41 10.97 4.89 -21.44
N THR A 42 9.81 5.23 -21.97
CA THR A 42 9.20 6.55 -21.76
C THR A 42 8.17 6.46 -20.65
N LEU A 43 8.35 7.28 -19.62
CA LEU A 43 7.47 7.39 -18.47
C LEU A 43 6.59 8.64 -18.63
N TYR A 44 5.29 8.50 -18.37
CA TYR A 44 4.30 9.57 -18.58
C TYR A 44 3.64 10.03 -17.27
N GLY A 45 3.03 11.22 -17.31
CA GLY A 45 2.12 11.70 -16.27
C GLY A 45 2.71 11.70 -14.85
N SER A 46 1.96 11.15 -13.89
CA SER A 46 2.33 11.09 -12.48
C SER A 46 3.62 10.28 -12.25
N LEU A 47 3.77 9.19 -13.01
CA LEU A 47 4.97 8.35 -13.00
C LEU A 47 6.21 9.14 -13.42
N ALA A 48 6.08 10.02 -14.41
CA ALA A 48 7.17 10.89 -14.83
C ALA A 48 7.50 12.00 -13.81
N LEU A 49 6.47 12.54 -13.16
CA LEU A 49 6.61 13.65 -12.21
C LEU A 49 7.34 13.24 -10.93
N THR A 50 7.06 12.04 -10.41
CA THR A 50 7.57 11.60 -9.11
C THR A 50 8.51 10.41 -9.19
N GLY A 51 8.69 9.78 -10.36
CA GLY A 51 9.42 8.52 -10.49
C GLY A 51 10.88 8.56 -10.03
N VAL A 52 11.57 9.71 -10.12
CA VAL A 52 12.92 9.86 -9.55
C VAL A 52 12.90 9.71 -8.03
N GLY A 53 11.93 10.31 -7.34
CA GLY A 53 11.77 10.18 -5.88
C GLY A 53 11.36 8.77 -5.45
N HIS A 54 10.75 8.03 -6.37
CA HIS A 54 10.33 6.64 -6.19
C HIS A 54 11.34 5.59 -6.68
N GLY A 55 12.46 6.00 -7.30
CA GLY A 55 13.46 5.10 -7.87
C GLY A 55 12.94 4.25 -9.04
N THR A 56 12.03 4.79 -9.85
CA THR A 56 11.45 4.10 -11.02
C THR A 56 12.51 3.71 -12.04
N ASP A 57 13.43 4.62 -12.33
CA ASP A 57 14.60 4.40 -13.19
C ASP A 57 15.49 3.29 -12.67
N VAL A 58 15.83 3.33 -11.37
CA VAL A 58 16.64 2.31 -10.70
C VAL A 58 15.98 0.93 -10.79
N ALA A 59 14.66 0.87 -10.57
CA ALA A 59 13.91 -0.38 -10.66
C ALA A 59 13.89 -0.96 -12.09
N ILE A 60 13.62 -0.13 -13.10
CA ILE A 60 13.61 -0.54 -14.50
C ILE A 60 15.00 -1.02 -14.94
N GLN A 61 16.04 -0.23 -14.67
CA GLN A 61 17.42 -0.55 -15.06
C GLN A 61 17.90 -1.85 -14.41
N LYS A 62 17.58 -2.06 -13.13
CA LYS A 62 17.92 -3.29 -12.41
C LYS A 62 17.28 -4.53 -13.07
N MET A 63 16.03 -4.43 -13.52
CA MET A 63 15.30 -5.54 -14.12
C MET A 63 15.73 -5.82 -15.57
N ILE A 64 16.08 -4.79 -16.34
CA ILE A 64 16.65 -4.97 -17.68
C ILE A 64 18.08 -5.52 -17.61
N ASN A 65 18.80 -5.22 -16.52
CA ASN A 65 20.16 -5.65 -16.24
C ASN A 65 21.19 -5.26 -17.33
N ARG A 66 20.92 -4.14 -18.02
CA ARG A 66 21.80 -3.53 -19.04
C ARG A 66 21.68 -1.99 -18.97
N PRO A 67 22.17 -1.35 -17.90
CA PRO A 67 21.93 0.08 -17.66
C PRO A 67 22.47 0.99 -18.77
N ASP A 68 23.64 0.66 -19.33
CA ASP A 68 24.25 1.45 -20.42
C ASP A 68 23.46 1.37 -21.74
N ASP A 69 22.62 0.35 -21.89
CA ASP A 69 21.77 0.12 -23.06
C ASP A 69 20.30 0.49 -22.80
N THR A 70 20.00 1.11 -21.65
CA THR A 70 18.63 1.47 -21.23
C THR A 70 18.48 2.98 -21.15
N GLU A 71 17.75 3.56 -22.09
CA GLU A 71 17.38 4.96 -22.10
C GLU A 71 16.06 5.18 -21.33
N ILE A 72 16.06 6.09 -20.35
CA ILE A 72 14.85 6.49 -19.61
C ILE A 72 14.47 7.91 -20.03
N ILE A 73 13.23 8.07 -20.52
CA ILE A 73 12.67 9.37 -20.94
C ILE A 73 11.55 9.76 -19.98
N TRP A 74 11.65 10.97 -19.42
CA TRP A 74 10.67 11.53 -18.50
C TRP A 74 9.75 12.51 -19.23
N GLU A 75 8.54 12.09 -19.60
CA GLU A 75 7.55 12.90 -20.31
C GLU A 75 6.41 13.31 -19.36
N SER A 76 6.69 14.31 -18.51
CA SER A 76 5.73 14.78 -17.50
C SER A 76 4.60 15.64 -18.05
N THR A 77 4.70 16.11 -19.30
CA THR A 77 3.69 17.00 -19.89
C THR A 77 2.55 16.26 -20.58
N LYS A 78 2.75 14.97 -20.88
CA LYS A 78 1.74 14.10 -21.49
C LYS A 78 1.28 13.04 -20.51
N SER A 79 -0.01 12.71 -20.58
CA SER A 79 -0.59 11.57 -19.89
C SER A 79 -1.18 10.64 -20.94
N LEU A 80 -1.06 9.33 -20.69
CA LEU A 80 -1.70 8.32 -21.53
C LEU A 80 -3.20 8.18 -21.15
N PRO A 81 -4.07 7.69 -22.05
CA PRO A 81 -5.53 7.80 -21.89
C PRO A 81 -6.13 7.07 -20.68
N HIS A 82 -5.56 5.93 -20.28
CA HIS A 82 -6.25 5.02 -19.35
C HIS A 82 -5.90 5.24 -17.87
N HIS A 83 -4.67 5.60 -17.54
CA HIS A 83 -4.25 5.82 -16.17
C HIS A 83 -3.04 6.79 -16.10
N PRO A 84 -2.92 7.63 -15.05
CA PRO A 84 -1.84 8.62 -14.94
C PRO A 84 -0.42 8.05 -14.92
N ASN A 85 -0.28 6.77 -14.52
CA ASN A 85 1.01 6.07 -14.44
C ASN A 85 1.24 5.21 -15.69
N GLY A 86 1.41 5.89 -16.83
CA GLY A 86 1.64 5.26 -18.12
C GLY A 86 3.12 5.06 -18.44
N MET A 87 3.44 3.98 -19.14
CA MET A 87 4.78 3.64 -19.62
C MET A 87 4.72 3.16 -21.07
N LEU A 88 5.72 3.52 -21.85
CA LEU A 88 5.98 2.96 -23.18
C LEU A 88 7.36 2.32 -23.19
N PHE A 89 7.40 1.00 -23.35
CA PHE A 89 8.62 0.24 -23.54
C PHE A 89 8.87 0.05 -25.03
N GLU A 90 10.11 0.28 -25.48
CA GLU A 90 10.54 0.11 -26.86
C GLU A 90 11.84 -0.72 -26.89
N ALA A 91 11.88 -1.74 -27.73
CA ALA A 91 13.08 -2.52 -28.02
C ALA A 91 13.67 -2.02 -29.33
N LEU A 92 14.98 -1.72 -29.34
CA LEU A 92 15.66 -1.18 -30.50
C LEU A 92 16.72 -2.15 -31.05
N ARG A 93 16.85 -2.18 -32.38
CA ARG A 93 17.92 -2.87 -33.11
C ARG A 93 18.34 -2.01 -34.30
N ASN A 94 19.65 -1.77 -34.47
CA ASN A 94 20.18 -0.84 -35.48
C ASN A 94 19.57 0.57 -35.42
N GLY A 95 19.11 1.00 -34.24
CA GLY A 95 18.44 2.30 -34.05
C GLY A 95 16.95 2.34 -34.42
N GLU A 96 16.38 1.25 -34.94
CA GLU A 96 14.95 1.15 -35.24
C GLU A 96 14.19 0.43 -34.13
N VAL A 97 12.93 0.81 -33.90
CA VAL A 97 12.04 0.17 -32.92
C VAL A 97 11.49 -1.13 -33.52
N VAL A 98 11.83 -2.25 -32.91
CA VAL A 98 11.42 -3.60 -33.38
C VAL A 98 10.23 -4.18 -32.61
N ASP A 99 10.00 -3.72 -31.37
CA ASP A 99 8.83 -4.04 -30.58
C ASP A 99 8.52 -2.85 -29.67
N ARG A 100 7.22 -2.67 -29.35
CA ARG A 100 6.77 -1.64 -28.42
C ARG A 100 5.63 -2.19 -27.56
N TRP A 101 5.55 -1.69 -26.34
CA TRP A 101 4.51 -2.09 -25.40
C TRP A 101 4.11 -0.91 -24.51
N GLU A 102 2.85 -0.49 -24.66
CA GLU A 102 2.21 0.48 -23.78
C GLU A 102 1.59 -0.25 -22.59
N VAL A 103 1.93 0.17 -21.38
CA VAL A 103 1.51 -0.47 -20.15
C VAL A 103 1.37 0.54 -19.02
N TYR A 104 0.44 0.28 -18.11
CA TYR A 104 0.08 1.16 -17.01
C TYR A 104 0.31 0.47 -15.67
N SER A 105 0.74 1.24 -14.67
CA SER A 105 0.84 0.79 -13.28
C SER A 105 -0.32 1.31 -12.44
N VAL A 106 -1.33 0.47 -12.21
CA VAL A 106 -2.66 0.87 -11.71
C VAL A 106 -2.83 0.78 -10.19
N GLY A 107 -1.73 0.68 -9.44
CA GLY A 107 -1.74 0.60 -7.97
C GLY A 107 -1.55 -0.82 -7.42
N GLY A 108 -1.01 -0.93 -6.20
CA GLY A 108 -0.66 -2.21 -5.57
C GLY A 108 0.36 -3.05 -6.35
N GLY A 109 1.08 -2.46 -7.31
CA GLY A 109 2.01 -3.16 -8.21
C GLY A 109 1.34 -4.01 -9.31
N ALA A 110 0.07 -3.77 -9.60
CA ALA A 110 -0.65 -4.38 -10.72
C ALA A 110 -0.36 -3.64 -12.03
N LEU A 111 -0.36 -4.37 -13.14
CA LEU A 111 -0.16 -3.84 -14.49
C LEU A 111 -1.44 -3.99 -15.32
N TRP A 112 -1.65 -3.06 -16.24
CA TRP A 112 -2.75 -3.06 -17.19
C TRP A 112 -2.23 -2.66 -18.57
N ASP A 113 -2.63 -3.36 -19.62
CA ASP A 113 -2.33 -3.03 -21.02
C ASP A 113 -3.58 -3.16 -21.91
N GLU A 114 -3.40 -3.11 -23.24
CA GLU A 114 -4.52 -3.23 -24.21
C GLU A 114 -5.36 -4.51 -24.05
N LEU A 115 -4.81 -5.58 -23.46
CA LEU A 115 -5.51 -6.84 -23.20
C LEU A 115 -6.23 -6.86 -21.84
N GLY A 116 -6.10 -5.79 -21.06
CA GLY A 116 -6.67 -5.63 -19.72
C GLY A 116 -5.64 -5.80 -18.60
N THR A 117 -6.12 -6.03 -17.38
CA THR A 117 -5.24 -6.48 -16.30
C THR A 117 -4.72 -7.87 -16.61
N PHE A 118 -3.45 -8.13 -16.30
CA PHE A 118 -2.86 -9.46 -16.42
C PHE A 118 -3.74 -10.48 -15.68
N LYS A 119 -4.36 -11.40 -16.43
CA LYS A 119 -5.45 -12.27 -15.99
C LYS A 119 -5.07 -13.10 -14.76
N GLU A 120 -5.64 -12.73 -13.61
CA GLU A 120 -5.89 -13.66 -12.50
C GLU A 120 -7.39 -13.95 -12.47
N GLU A 121 -7.80 -15.20 -12.22
CA GLU A 121 -9.22 -15.55 -12.09
C GLU A 121 -9.83 -14.90 -10.84
N ASP A 122 -11.14 -14.62 -10.89
CA ASP A 122 -11.85 -14.17 -9.70
C ASP A 122 -12.01 -15.32 -8.72
N VAL A 123 -11.64 -15.09 -7.46
CA VAL A 123 -11.66 -16.08 -6.38
C VAL A 123 -12.95 -15.96 -5.56
N TYR A 124 -13.40 -14.73 -5.32
CA TYR A 124 -14.59 -14.45 -4.52
C TYR A 124 -15.78 -14.09 -5.41
N PRO A 125 -16.98 -14.67 -5.19
CA PRO A 125 -18.19 -14.34 -5.93
C PRO A 125 -18.73 -12.96 -5.53
N ASP A 126 -18.76 -12.67 -4.23
CA ASP A 126 -19.29 -11.41 -3.71
C ASP A 126 -18.27 -10.29 -3.87
N THR A 127 -18.75 -9.06 -4.07
CA THR A 127 -17.91 -7.87 -4.18
C THR A 127 -18.15 -6.86 -3.07
N LYS A 128 -19.29 -6.91 -2.37
CA LYS A 128 -19.65 -5.94 -1.33
C LYS A 128 -19.52 -6.53 0.05
N MET A 129 -19.25 -5.67 1.03
CA MET A 129 -19.21 -6.06 2.44
C MET A 129 -20.59 -6.52 2.93
N THR A 130 -21.65 -5.85 2.48
CA THR A 130 -23.04 -6.20 2.82
C THR A 130 -23.37 -7.65 2.45
N ASP A 131 -22.99 -8.10 1.25
CA ASP A 131 -23.25 -9.46 0.77
C ASP A 131 -22.50 -10.50 1.63
N ILE A 132 -21.25 -10.21 1.98
CA ILE A 132 -20.42 -11.07 2.85
C ILE A 132 -20.98 -11.14 4.27
N LEU A 133 -21.49 -10.03 4.81
CA LEU A 133 -22.15 -10.00 6.12
C LEU A 133 -23.45 -10.83 6.11
N GLU A 134 -24.24 -10.73 5.05
CA GLU A 134 -25.44 -11.55 4.87
C GLU A 134 -25.10 -13.03 4.81
N TRP A 135 -24.04 -13.40 4.09
CA TRP A 135 -23.52 -14.78 4.07
C TRP A 135 -23.08 -15.25 5.46
N CYS A 136 -22.32 -14.44 6.20
CA CYS A 136 -21.87 -14.79 7.56
C CYS A 136 -23.06 -15.04 8.49
N LYS A 137 -24.11 -14.22 8.37
CA LYS A 137 -25.34 -14.36 9.14
C LYS A 137 -26.13 -15.59 8.75
N ALA A 138 -26.23 -15.90 7.46
CA ALA A 138 -26.97 -17.05 6.95
C ALA A 138 -26.30 -18.38 7.33
N GLU A 139 -24.97 -18.46 7.20
CA GLU A 139 -24.19 -19.67 7.46
C GLU A 139 -23.72 -19.82 8.92
N GLY A 140 -23.81 -18.75 9.72
CA GLY A 140 -23.26 -18.73 11.08
C GLY A 140 -21.73 -18.81 11.13
N ARG A 141 -21.06 -18.29 10.09
CA ARG A 141 -19.60 -18.36 9.87
C ARG A 141 -18.95 -16.97 9.93
N SER A 142 -17.62 -16.96 10.05
CA SER A 142 -16.77 -15.77 10.12
C SER A 142 -16.15 -15.38 8.77
N PHE A 143 -15.57 -14.17 8.70
CA PHE A 143 -14.83 -13.71 7.52
C PHE A 143 -13.63 -14.60 7.19
N VAL A 144 -12.99 -15.20 8.19
CA VAL A 144 -11.89 -16.15 7.96
C VAL A 144 -12.37 -17.42 7.29
N GLU A 145 -13.52 -17.94 7.70
CA GLU A 145 -14.11 -19.12 7.06
C GLU A 145 -14.59 -18.80 5.65
N TYR A 146 -15.05 -17.56 5.39
CA TYR A 146 -15.34 -17.10 4.04
C TYR A 146 -14.07 -17.06 3.15
N VAL A 147 -12.96 -16.57 3.69
CA VAL A 147 -11.66 -16.57 2.99
C VAL A 147 -11.17 -17.99 2.72
N GLU A 148 -11.17 -18.86 3.73
CA GLU A 148 -10.74 -20.27 3.58
C GLU A 148 -11.61 -21.04 2.58
N LEU A 149 -12.92 -20.77 2.54
CA LEU A 149 -13.83 -21.41 1.59
C LEU A 149 -13.48 -21.12 0.12
N HIS A 150 -13.01 -19.91 -0.17
CA HIS A 150 -12.78 -19.45 -1.55
C HIS A 150 -11.32 -19.57 -1.98
N GLU A 151 -10.36 -19.30 -1.10
CA GLU A 151 -8.93 -19.37 -1.42
C GLU A 151 -8.30 -20.73 -1.13
N GLY A 152 -9.01 -21.60 -0.40
CA GLY A 152 -8.47 -22.84 0.15
C GLY A 152 -7.57 -22.63 1.38
N PRO A 153 -7.25 -23.71 2.12
CA PRO A 153 -6.43 -23.65 3.34
C PRO A 153 -4.99 -23.15 3.11
N GLU A 154 -4.45 -23.31 1.89
CA GLU A 154 -3.11 -22.87 1.49
C GLU A 154 -2.92 -21.34 1.55
N ILE A 155 -4.00 -20.58 1.65
CA ILE A 155 -3.91 -19.13 1.85
C ILE A 155 -3.20 -18.80 3.16
N PHE A 156 -3.37 -19.63 4.19
CA PHE A 156 -2.78 -19.37 5.50
C PHE A 156 -1.26 -19.58 5.50
N ASP A 157 -0.74 -20.53 4.70
CA ASP A 157 0.72 -20.70 4.51
C ASP A 157 1.35 -19.44 3.90
N TYR A 158 0.64 -18.83 2.93
CA TYR A 158 1.07 -17.58 2.33
C TYR A 158 1.00 -16.41 3.31
N LEU A 159 -0.09 -16.31 4.08
CA LEU A 159 -0.23 -15.27 5.10
C LEU A 159 0.82 -15.40 6.22
N GLU A 160 1.29 -16.62 6.52
CA GLU A 160 2.44 -16.82 7.40
C GLU A 160 3.74 -16.25 6.82
N GLU A 161 3.98 -16.41 5.52
CA GLU A 161 5.13 -15.79 4.86
C GLU A 161 5.03 -14.26 4.89
N VAL A 162 3.85 -13.72 4.57
CA VAL A 162 3.53 -12.29 4.69
C VAL A 162 3.84 -11.78 6.09
N TRP A 163 3.36 -12.47 7.12
CA TRP A 163 3.58 -12.09 8.51
C TRP A 163 5.06 -12.11 8.89
N LYS A 164 5.81 -13.14 8.45
CA LYS A 164 7.26 -13.21 8.67
C LYS A 164 7.97 -11.99 8.09
N VAL A 165 7.68 -11.63 6.84
CA VAL A 165 8.29 -10.46 6.18
C VAL A 165 7.89 -9.15 6.89
N MET A 166 6.63 -9.02 7.28
CA MET A 166 6.15 -7.86 8.06
C MET A 166 6.94 -7.70 9.37
N VAL A 167 7.08 -8.76 10.16
CA VAL A 167 7.83 -8.74 11.43
C VAL A 167 9.32 -8.43 11.19
N THR A 168 9.93 -9.04 10.17
CA THR A 168 11.32 -8.75 9.81
C THR A 168 11.51 -7.27 9.46
N SER A 169 10.58 -6.66 8.70
CA SER A 169 10.66 -5.24 8.35
C SER A 169 10.54 -4.31 9.58
N ILE A 170 9.72 -4.69 10.58
CA ILE A 170 9.65 -3.98 11.85
C ILE A 170 11.00 -4.07 12.57
N HIS A 171 11.54 -5.27 12.78
CA HIS A 171 12.81 -5.44 13.49
C HIS A 171 13.95 -4.67 12.82
N ASN A 172 14.08 -4.80 11.50
CA ASN A 172 15.10 -4.06 10.74
C ASN A 172 14.95 -2.54 10.95
N GLY A 173 13.74 -2.00 10.84
CA GLY A 173 13.53 -0.55 11.01
C GLY A 173 13.72 -0.06 12.44
N LEU A 174 13.51 -0.89 13.46
CA LEU A 174 13.77 -0.55 14.86
C LEU A 174 15.28 -0.51 15.18
N GLU A 175 16.11 -1.24 14.44
CA GLU A 175 17.57 -1.29 14.62
C GLU A 175 18.32 -0.32 13.68
N ASN A 176 17.78 -0.04 12.50
CA ASN A 176 18.43 0.81 11.51
C ASN A 176 18.41 2.30 11.88
N GLU A 177 19.58 2.89 11.98
CA GLU A 177 19.77 4.34 12.17
C GLU A 177 20.26 5.02 10.88
N GLY A 178 20.32 6.35 10.89
CA GLY A 178 20.87 7.15 9.79
C GLY A 178 19.83 7.99 9.06
N VAL A 179 20.16 8.36 7.82
CA VAL A 179 19.38 9.30 6.99
C VAL A 179 18.81 8.56 5.79
N LEU A 180 17.53 8.77 5.52
CA LEU A 180 16.83 8.18 4.37
C LEU A 180 17.39 8.72 3.04
N PRO A 181 17.35 7.91 1.97
CA PRO A 181 17.85 8.32 0.66
C PRO A 181 17.07 9.49 0.08
N GLY A 182 17.65 10.17 -0.90
CA GLY A 182 17.05 11.34 -1.55
C GLY A 182 17.46 12.68 -0.96
N ASN A 183 16.87 13.75 -1.47
CA ASN A 183 17.32 15.12 -1.20
C ASN A 183 16.72 15.75 0.07
N LEU A 184 15.79 15.08 0.74
CA LEU A 184 15.12 15.59 1.95
C LEU A 184 15.98 15.49 3.21
N ARG A 185 17.02 14.64 3.20
CA ARG A 185 17.88 14.37 4.36
C ARG A 185 17.09 14.04 5.64
N LEU A 186 16.00 13.27 5.48
CA LEU A 186 15.13 12.91 6.59
C LEU A 186 15.79 11.83 7.45
N ALA A 187 16.02 12.12 8.73
CA ALA A 187 16.56 11.14 9.67
C ALA A 187 15.53 10.06 10.00
N ARG A 188 16.00 8.81 10.14
CA ARG A 188 15.24 7.72 10.74
C ARG A 188 14.94 8.01 12.21
N LYS A 189 13.74 7.68 12.66
CA LYS A 189 13.24 7.97 14.01
C LYS A 189 12.79 6.73 14.76
N ALA A 190 12.50 5.62 14.07
CA ALA A 190 11.92 4.41 14.65
C ALA A 190 12.71 3.89 15.86
N CYS A 191 14.04 3.74 15.75
CA CYS A 191 14.92 3.34 16.86
C CYS A 191 14.73 4.24 18.10
N SER A 192 14.83 5.57 17.93
CA SER A 192 14.69 6.50 19.04
C SER A 192 13.30 6.49 19.69
N TYR A 193 12.25 6.27 18.90
CA TYR A 193 10.87 6.13 19.38
C TYR A 193 10.71 4.84 20.19
N HIS A 194 11.31 3.74 19.72
CA HIS A 194 11.30 2.46 20.40
C HIS A 194 11.93 2.53 21.78
N VAL A 195 13.14 3.09 21.87
CA VAL A 195 13.86 3.26 23.15
C VAL A 195 13.04 4.09 24.14
N ARG A 196 12.45 5.20 23.67
CA ARG A 196 11.59 6.06 24.51
C ARG A 196 10.30 5.34 24.95
N ALA A 197 9.71 4.54 24.06
CA ALA A 197 8.51 3.77 24.38
C ALA A 197 8.80 2.69 25.43
N GLN A 198 9.93 1.98 25.31
CA GLN A 198 10.37 0.98 26.29
C GLN A 198 10.63 1.57 27.67
N GLN A 199 11.09 2.82 27.73
CA GLN A 199 11.29 3.57 28.99
C GLN A 199 10.01 4.22 29.54
N SER A 200 8.91 4.17 28.79
CA SER A 200 7.62 4.70 29.21
C SER A 200 6.76 3.64 29.92
N ALA A 201 5.65 4.06 30.54
CA ALA A 201 4.70 3.17 31.19
C ALA A 201 3.25 3.42 30.75
N GLY A 202 2.39 2.43 30.96
CA GLY A 202 0.95 2.51 30.67
C GLY A 202 0.64 2.90 29.22
N THR A 203 -0.38 3.73 29.05
CA THR A 203 -0.86 4.18 27.73
C THR A 203 0.23 4.80 26.87
N LEU A 204 1.18 5.54 27.46
CA LEU A 204 2.27 6.17 26.71
C LEU A 204 3.20 5.13 26.08
N ARG A 205 3.54 4.06 26.81
CA ARG A 205 4.29 2.92 26.27
C ARG A 205 3.53 2.30 25.10
N HIS A 206 2.24 2.06 25.26
CA HIS A 206 1.43 1.36 24.23
C HIS A 206 1.37 2.19 22.93
N MET A 207 1.13 3.49 23.06
CA MET A 207 1.16 4.41 21.91
C MET A 207 2.53 4.46 21.25
N GLY A 208 3.58 4.62 22.07
CA GLY A 208 4.96 4.70 21.58
C GLY A 208 5.40 3.43 20.83
N MET A 209 4.98 2.25 21.28
CA MET A 209 5.32 0.97 20.63
C MET A 209 4.69 0.86 19.23
N VAL A 210 3.41 1.23 19.08
CA VAL A 210 2.74 1.25 17.77
C VAL A 210 3.40 2.28 16.85
N PHE A 211 3.69 3.49 17.35
CA PHE A 211 4.38 4.51 16.56
C PHE A 211 5.76 4.01 16.10
N ALA A 212 6.56 3.44 17.00
CA ALA A 212 7.87 2.91 16.66
C ALA A 212 7.79 1.83 15.57
N ALA A 213 6.85 0.87 15.70
CA ALA A 213 6.68 -0.19 14.70
C ALA A 213 6.19 0.34 13.34
N ALA A 214 5.24 1.27 13.33
CA ALA A 214 4.74 1.86 12.08
C ALA A 214 5.83 2.69 11.36
N LEU A 215 6.60 3.47 12.13
CA LEU A 215 7.75 4.21 11.61
C LEU A 215 8.82 3.27 11.07
N ALA A 216 9.11 2.16 11.78
CA ALA A 216 10.11 1.18 11.36
C ALA A 216 9.84 0.65 9.94
N VAL A 217 8.61 0.21 9.68
CA VAL A 217 8.22 -0.31 8.35
C VAL A 217 8.23 0.80 7.30
N ALA A 218 7.70 1.99 7.63
CA ALA A 218 7.65 3.10 6.68
C ALA A 218 9.05 3.63 6.32
N GLU A 219 9.98 3.63 7.27
CA GLU A 219 11.38 4.01 7.06
C GLU A 219 12.14 2.95 6.25
N GLU A 220 11.92 1.65 6.52
CA GLU A 220 12.45 0.56 5.68
C GLU A 220 11.91 0.63 4.25
N ASN A 221 10.63 0.92 4.08
CA ASN A 221 10.04 1.14 2.77
C ASN A 221 10.72 2.31 2.05
N ALA A 222 10.84 3.47 2.69
CA ALA A 222 11.46 4.66 2.13
C ALA A 222 12.94 4.46 1.76
N ALA A 223 13.62 3.50 2.40
CA ALA A 223 14.99 3.11 2.10
C ALA A 223 15.13 2.02 1.01
N GLY A 224 14.03 1.54 0.43
CA GLY A 224 14.04 0.47 -0.58
C GLY A 224 14.18 -0.94 0.00
N GLY A 225 13.89 -1.12 1.28
CA GLY A 225 13.92 -2.41 1.96
C GLY A 225 12.84 -3.36 1.46
N LYS A 226 12.96 -4.65 1.84
CA LYS A 226 11.95 -5.66 1.56
C LYS A 226 10.73 -5.45 2.45
N ILE A 227 9.55 -5.30 1.86
CA ILE A 227 8.29 -4.99 2.56
C ILE A 227 7.15 -5.85 2.01
N VAL A 228 5.97 -5.75 2.64
CA VAL A 228 4.71 -6.27 2.11
C VAL A 228 3.76 -5.11 1.87
N THR A 229 3.08 -5.07 0.73
CA THR A 229 2.02 -4.09 0.49
C THR A 229 0.85 -4.30 1.45
N ALA A 230 0.22 -3.22 1.94
CA ALA A 230 -0.95 -3.33 2.81
C ALA A 230 -1.86 -2.08 2.78
N PRO A 231 -2.57 -1.77 1.68
CA PRO A 231 -2.56 -2.45 0.38
C PRO A 231 -1.49 -1.91 -0.59
N THR A 232 -0.75 -0.86 -0.20
CA THR A 232 0.36 -0.28 -1.00
C THR A 232 1.65 -0.21 -0.19
N CYS A 233 2.78 0.07 -0.84
CA CYS A 233 4.05 0.28 -0.14
C CYS A 233 4.01 1.51 0.77
N GLY A 234 3.35 2.60 0.35
CA GLY A 234 3.26 3.84 1.12
C GLY A 234 2.42 3.73 2.39
N SER A 235 1.58 2.69 2.49
CA SER A 235 0.73 2.37 3.64
C SER A 235 1.16 1.10 4.39
N ALA A 236 2.30 0.52 4.01
CA ALA A 236 2.76 -0.80 4.46
C ALA A 236 2.98 -0.91 5.97
N GLY A 237 3.14 0.21 6.70
CA GLY A 237 3.37 0.18 8.15
C GLY A 237 2.11 0.03 9.00
N VAL A 238 0.92 0.28 8.45
CA VAL A 238 -0.31 0.35 9.25
C VAL A 238 -0.73 -1.01 9.78
N VAL A 239 -1.02 -1.96 8.90
CA VAL A 239 -1.44 -3.32 9.29
C VAL A 239 -0.40 -4.01 10.20
N PRO A 240 0.88 -4.12 9.82
CA PRO A 240 1.83 -4.88 10.64
C PRO A 240 2.10 -4.25 12.00
N SER A 241 2.10 -2.92 12.13
CA SER A 241 2.36 -2.29 13.44
C SER A 241 1.25 -2.54 14.45
N VAL A 242 -0.02 -2.51 14.01
CA VAL A 242 -1.18 -2.83 14.86
C VAL A 242 -1.14 -4.30 15.28
N LEU A 243 -0.90 -5.21 14.34
CA LEU A 243 -0.84 -6.65 14.61
C LEU A 243 0.35 -7.03 15.49
N PHE A 244 1.52 -6.42 15.26
CA PHE A 244 2.71 -6.62 16.07
C PHE A 244 2.49 -6.14 17.51
N PHE A 245 1.87 -4.97 17.68
CA PHE A 245 1.49 -4.49 19.00
C PHE A 245 0.54 -5.47 19.71
N LEU A 246 -0.53 -5.93 19.05
CA LEU A 246 -1.45 -6.92 19.65
C LEU A 246 -0.74 -8.22 20.03
N LYS A 247 0.15 -8.74 19.19
CA LYS A 247 0.96 -9.92 19.48
C LYS A 247 1.81 -9.74 20.74
N HIS A 248 2.56 -8.64 20.83
CA HIS A 248 3.56 -8.46 21.88
C HIS A 248 3.01 -7.90 23.18
N ASP A 249 1.98 -7.06 23.13
CA ASP A 249 1.41 -6.43 24.32
C ASP A 249 0.31 -7.29 24.96
N GLN A 250 -0.42 -8.08 24.16
CA GLN A 250 -1.52 -8.93 24.63
C GLN A 250 -1.26 -10.43 24.45
N GLU A 251 -0.02 -10.82 24.14
CA GLU A 251 0.41 -12.22 23.99
C GLU A 251 -0.45 -13.03 22.99
N ILE A 252 -0.94 -12.37 21.94
CA ILE A 252 -1.76 -13.00 20.90
C ILE A 252 -0.91 -13.98 20.07
N SER A 253 -1.43 -15.20 19.86
CA SER A 253 -0.74 -16.22 19.08
C SER A 253 -0.66 -15.87 17.59
N ASP A 254 0.40 -16.35 16.91
CA ASP A 254 0.55 -16.12 15.46
C ASP A 254 -0.67 -16.63 14.68
N LYS A 255 -1.24 -17.77 15.06
CA LYS A 255 -2.47 -18.30 14.44
C LYS A 255 -3.63 -17.29 14.45
N ARG A 256 -3.78 -16.49 15.51
CA ARG A 256 -4.80 -15.43 15.55
C ARG A 256 -4.41 -14.22 14.69
N ILE A 257 -3.13 -13.87 14.66
CA ILE A 257 -2.62 -12.81 13.78
C ILE A 257 -2.86 -13.15 12.30
N ILE A 258 -2.54 -14.37 11.89
CA ILE A 258 -2.77 -14.85 10.52
C ILE A 258 -4.26 -14.80 10.14
N LYS A 259 -5.14 -15.21 11.05
CA LYS A 259 -6.59 -15.04 10.88
C LYS A 259 -7.01 -13.57 10.74
N GLY A 260 -6.38 -12.66 11.48
CA GLY A 260 -6.59 -11.23 11.30
C GLY A 260 -6.12 -10.72 9.94
N LEU A 261 -4.99 -11.22 9.43
CA LEU A 261 -4.50 -10.89 8.09
C LEU A 261 -5.47 -11.33 6.99
N ALA A 262 -6.12 -12.48 7.12
CA ALA A 262 -7.16 -12.92 6.18
C ALA A 262 -8.32 -11.90 6.11
N THR A 263 -8.80 -11.45 7.27
CA THR A 263 -9.83 -10.41 7.39
C THR A 263 -9.39 -9.07 6.81
N ALA A 264 -8.17 -8.61 7.12
CA ALA A 264 -7.59 -7.41 6.51
C ALA A 264 -7.53 -7.53 4.98
N GLY A 265 -7.08 -8.69 4.47
CA GLY A 265 -7.03 -8.95 3.04
C GLY A 265 -8.39 -8.83 2.37
N LEU A 266 -9.41 -9.44 2.97
CA LEU A 266 -10.79 -9.38 2.46
C LEU A 266 -11.31 -7.93 2.41
N ILE A 267 -11.13 -7.16 3.48
CA ILE A 267 -11.51 -5.74 3.53
C ILE A 267 -10.79 -4.94 2.44
N GLY A 268 -9.47 -5.08 2.31
CA GLY A 268 -8.70 -4.37 1.29
C GLY A 268 -9.12 -4.74 -0.14
N ASN A 269 -9.53 -5.99 -0.35
CA ASN A 269 -10.00 -6.49 -1.64
C ASN A 269 -11.35 -5.88 -2.05
N ILE A 270 -12.26 -5.68 -1.09
CA ILE A 270 -13.54 -4.98 -1.32
C ILE A 270 -13.27 -3.55 -1.79
N VAL A 271 -12.36 -2.84 -1.11
CA VAL A 271 -12.01 -1.47 -1.51
C VAL A 271 -11.37 -1.43 -2.89
N LYS A 272 -10.42 -2.33 -3.16
CA LYS A 272 -9.76 -2.42 -4.47
C LYS A 272 -10.74 -2.76 -5.59
N THR A 273 -11.75 -3.61 -5.32
CA THR A 273 -12.70 -4.05 -6.34
C THR A 273 -13.72 -2.98 -6.70
N ASN A 274 -14.27 -2.29 -5.69
CA ASN A 274 -15.34 -1.31 -5.90
C ASN A 274 -14.83 0.13 -6.00
N GLY A 275 -13.52 0.32 -5.88
CA GLY A 275 -12.90 1.63 -5.97
C GLY A 275 -11.46 1.57 -6.48
N SER A 276 -10.57 2.32 -5.86
CA SER A 276 -9.15 2.33 -6.19
C SER A 276 -8.30 2.44 -4.93
N ILE A 277 -7.14 1.79 -4.99
CA ILE A 277 -6.06 1.90 -4.00
C ILE A 277 -4.88 2.72 -4.53
N SER A 278 -5.06 3.42 -5.66
CA SER A 278 -4.03 4.23 -6.32
C SER A 278 -4.04 5.66 -5.79
N GLY A 279 -2.91 6.10 -5.23
CA GLY A 279 -2.71 7.49 -4.80
C GLY A 279 -2.85 8.50 -5.93
N ALA A 280 -2.60 8.07 -7.18
CA ALA A 280 -2.76 8.87 -8.38
C ALA A 280 -4.23 9.06 -8.81
N GLU A 281 -5.14 8.18 -8.39
CA GLU A 281 -6.56 8.22 -8.77
C GLU A 281 -7.42 8.87 -7.69
N VAL A 282 -7.25 8.43 -6.44
CA VAL A 282 -8.14 8.79 -5.33
C VAL A 282 -7.43 9.46 -4.17
N GLY A 283 -6.13 9.70 -4.27
CA GLY A 283 -5.33 10.27 -3.19
C GLY A 283 -5.01 9.24 -2.09
N CYS A 284 -4.51 9.74 -0.96
CA CYS A 284 -3.96 8.91 0.10
C CYS A 284 -5.05 8.19 0.91
N GLN A 285 -6.30 8.63 0.80
CA GLN A 285 -7.45 7.91 1.33
C GLN A 285 -7.58 6.49 0.75
N GLY A 286 -7.27 6.28 -0.53
CA GLY A 286 -7.30 4.94 -1.15
C GLY A 286 -6.14 4.03 -0.70
N GLU A 287 -5.05 4.61 -0.20
CA GLU A 287 -3.90 3.86 0.30
C GLU A 287 -3.99 3.66 1.82
N LEU A 288 -3.82 4.75 2.56
CA LEU A 288 -3.74 4.75 4.02
C LEU A 288 -5.13 4.66 4.67
N GLY A 289 -6.20 5.17 4.03
CA GLY A 289 -7.57 4.95 4.50
C GLY A 289 -7.97 3.48 4.41
N THR A 290 -7.68 2.84 3.28
CA THR A 290 -7.84 1.39 3.11
C THR A 290 -7.02 0.60 4.14
N ALA A 291 -5.74 0.94 4.33
CA ALA A 291 -4.89 0.29 5.32
C ALA A 291 -5.43 0.44 6.76
N CYS A 292 -6.04 1.59 7.07
CA CYS A 292 -6.71 1.83 8.35
C CYS A 292 -7.91 0.90 8.53
N ALA A 293 -8.78 0.79 7.53
CA ALA A 293 -9.92 -0.12 7.53
C ALA A 293 -9.49 -1.58 7.69
N MET A 294 -8.48 -2.00 6.92
CA MET A 294 -7.88 -3.33 6.99
C MET A 294 -7.37 -3.65 8.40
N ALA A 295 -6.58 -2.74 8.99
CA ALA A 295 -6.00 -2.92 10.32
C ALA A 295 -7.06 -2.89 11.42
N ALA A 296 -8.06 -2.02 11.31
CA ALA A 296 -9.16 -1.90 12.27
C ALA A 296 -10.02 -3.17 12.29
N GLY A 297 -10.45 -3.66 11.12
CA GLY A 297 -11.21 -4.90 11.02
C GLY A 297 -10.42 -6.12 11.48
N ALA A 298 -9.14 -6.22 11.12
CA ALA A 298 -8.27 -7.29 11.61
C ALA A 298 -8.10 -7.26 13.13
N ALA A 299 -7.87 -6.07 13.72
CA ALA A 299 -7.76 -5.91 15.16
C ALA A 299 -9.08 -6.25 15.87
N ALA A 300 -10.22 -5.78 15.37
CA ALA A 300 -11.54 -6.11 15.92
C ALA A 300 -11.77 -7.63 15.91
N GLN A 301 -11.41 -8.31 14.80
CA GLN A 301 -11.54 -9.76 14.72
C GLN A 301 -10.60 -10.47 15.70
N ILE A 302 -9.33 -10.05 15.76
CA ILE A 302 -8.36 -10.64 16.69
C ILE A 302 -8.86 -10.50 18.13
N LEU A 303 -9.51 -9.40 18.47
CA LEU A 303 -10.02 -9.12 19.81
C LEU A 303 -11.40 -9.76 20.09
N GLY A 304 -11.96 -10.52 19.14
CA GLY A 304 -13.19 -11.30 19.33
C GLY A 304 -14.49 -10.57 18.96
N GLY A 305 -14.41 -9.55 18.11
CA GLY A 305 -15.59 -8.87 17.57
C GLY A 305 -16.46 -9.78 16.70
N SER A 306 -17.77 -9.53 16.72
CA SER A 306 -18.72 -10.13 15.78
C SER A 306 -18.50 -9.60 14.35
N PRO A 307 -19.03 -10.26 13.29
CA PRO A 307 -18.94 -9.75 11.92
C PRO A 307 -19.41 -8.29 11.78
N MET A 308 -20.48 -7.92 12.49
CA MET A 308 -21.00 -6.54 12.52
C MET A 308 -20.01 -5.56 13.15
N GLN A 309 -19.32 -5.94 14.23
CA GLN A 309 -18.30 -5.08 14.86
C GLN A 309 -17.04 -4.98 14.01
N ILE A 310 -16.66 -6.06 13.30
CA ILE A 310 -15.51 -6.07 12.39
C ILE A 310 -15.75 -5.11 11.23
N GLU A 311 -16.93 -5.20 10.61
CA GLU A 311 -17.32 -4.26 9.55
C GLU A 311 -17.40 -2.82 10.08
N TYR A 312 -18.00 -2.60 11.25
CA TYR A 312 -18.07 -1.26 11.83
C TYR A 312 -16.69 -0.67 12.14
N ALA A 313 -15.74 -1.49 12.61
CA ALA A 313 -14.36 -1.07 12.79
C ALA A 313 -13.70 -0.66 11.47
N ALA A 314 -13.93 -1.43 10.41
CA ALA A 314 -13.40 -1.16 9.08
C ALA A 314 -14.01 0.13 8.49
N GLU A 315 -15.31 0.32 8.68
CA GLU A 315 -16.09 1.50 8.26
C GLU A 315 -15.53 2.78 8.89
N MET A 316 -15.52 2.90 10.22
CA MET A 316 -14.92 4.06 10.90
C MET A 316 -13.44 4.25 10.54
N GLY A 317 -12.73 3.13 10.40
CA GLY A 317 -11.33 3.11 9.98
C GLY A 317 -11.14 3.79 8.62
N PHE A 318 -12.06 3.60 7.69
CA PHE A 318 -12.03 4.27 6.41
C PHE A 318 -12.60 5.70 6.49
N GLU A 319 -13.78 5.87 7.06
CA GLU A 319 -14.54 7.13 7.14
C GLU A 319 -13.66 8.29 7.62
N HIS A 320 -12.92 8.07 8.71
CA HIS A 320 -12.03 9.06 9.31
C HIS A 320 -10.80 9.43 8.46
N ASN A 321 -10.66 8.88 7.26
CA ASN A 321 -9.58 9.20 6.32
C ASN A 321 -10.11 9.68 4.95
N LEU A 322 -11.43 9.87 4.78
CA LEU A 322 -12.00 10.47 3.58
C LEU A 322 -11.46 11.88 3.33
N GLY A 323 -11.21 12.20 2.06
CA GLY A 323 -10.62 13.47 1.60
C GLY A 323 -9.10 13.56 1.73
N LEU A 324 -8.40 12.52 2.21
CA LEU A 324 -6.95 12.59 2.40
C LEU A 324 -6.20 12.62 1.06
N THR A 325 -5.51 13.72 0.78
CA THR A 325 -4.75 13.96 -0.46
C THR A 325 -3.40 13.22 -0.47
N CYS A 326 -2.86 12.94 -1.66
CA CYS A 326 -1.53 12.30 -1.82
C CYS A 326 -0.57 13.25 -2.55
N ASP A 327 0.07 14.16 -1.82
CA ASP A 327 1.01 15.12 -2.40
C ASP A 327 2.34 15.10 -1.62
N PRO A 328 3.18 14.05 -1.85
CA PRO A 328 4.40 13.87 -1.10
C PRO A 328 5.44 14.94 -1.44
N VAL A 329 6.19 15.40 -0.43
CA VAL A 329 7.23 16.40 -0.61
C VAL A 329 8.35 15.85 -1.50
N GLY A 330 8.63 16.55 -2.59
CA GLY A 330 9.68 16.18 -3.55
C GLY A 330 9.47 14.84 -4.26
N GLY A 331 8.25 14.29 -4.25
CA GLY A 331 7.94 12.99 -4.85
C GLY A 331 8.41 11.79 -4.05
N TYR A 332 8.89 11.99 -2.81
CA TYR A 332 9.40 10.90 -1.98
C TYR A 332 8.31 10.33 -1.08
N VAL A 333 8.28 9.00 -0.92
CA VAL A 333 7.44 8.28 0.06
C VAL A 333 8.01 8.44 1.48
N GLN A 334 8.14 9.70 1.91
CA GLN A 334 8.77 10.10 3.18
C GLN A 334 7.86 11.06 3.94
N ILE A 335 7.63 12.26 3.40
CA ILE A 335 6.81 13.30 4.04
C ILE A 335 5.58 13.57 3.17
N PRO A 336 4.35 13.46 3.71
CA PRO A 336 3.96 13.07 5.08
C PRO A 336 3.76 11.55 5.28
N CYS A 337 4.18 10.71 4.33
CA CYS A 337 3.86 9.27 4.30
C CYS A 337 4.27 8.52 5.58
N ILE A 338 5.48 8.77 6.10
CA ILE A 338 6.02 8.06 7.28
C ILE A 338 5.21 8.36 8.53
N GLU A 339 4.94 9.64 8.82
CA GLU A 339 4.16 10.01 10.00
C GLU A 339 2.69 9.58 9.88
N ARG A 340 2.11 9.61 8.67
CA ARG A 340 0.74 9.16 8.45
C ARG A 340 0.56 7.68 8.80
N ASN A 341 1.53 6.81 8.48
CA ASN A 341 1.48 5.41 8.92
C ASN A 341 1.33 5.31 10.44
N ALA A 342 2.11 6.07 11.21
CA ALA A 342 2.08 6.04 12.67
C ALA A 342 0.73 6.50 13.25
N PHE A 343 0.22 7.65 12.81
CA PHE A 343 -1.07 8.17 13.29
C PHE A 343 -2.25 7.29 12.89
N ILE A 344 -2.23 6.77 11.67
CA ILE A 344 -3.32 5.94 11.15
C ILE A 344 -3.33 4.56 11.83
N SER A 345 -2.16 4.04 12.22
CA SER A 345 -2.08 2.81 13.02
C SER A 345 -2.76 2.96 14.38
N GLN A 346 -2.58 4.11 15.06
CA GLN A 346 -3.32 4.39 16.31
C GLN A 346 -4.83 4.50 16.05
N LYS A 347 -5.22 5.26 15.03
CA LYS A 347 -6.62 5.41 14.65
C LYS A 347 -7.31 4.06 14.39
N ALA A 348 -6.66 3.17 13.64
CA ALA A 348 -7.18 1.83 13.36
C ALA A 348 -7.42 1.02 14.65
N ARG A 349 -6.47 1.10 15.59
CA ARG A 349 -6.61 0.46 16.91
C ARG A 349 -7.76 1.05 17.72
N GLU A 350 -7.94 2.38 17.70
CA GLU A 350 -9.04 3.06 18.38
C GLU A 350 -10.40 2.68 17.79
N CYS A 351 -10.53 2.62 16.46
CA CYS A 351 -11.73 2.12 15.77
C CYS A 351 -12.08 0.69 16.18
N ALA A 352 -11.07 -0.20 16.22
CA ALA A 352 -11.26 -1.57 16.68
C ALA A 352 -11.77 -1.62 18.12
N ILE A 353 -11.10 -0.91 19.05
CA ILE A 353 -11.51 -0.87 20.46
C ILE A 353 -12.94 -0.30 20.60
N TYR A 354 -13.23 0.81 19.94
CA TYR A 354 -14.55 1.44 19.97
C TYR A 354 -15.66 0.48 19.51
N SER A 355 -15.45 -0.19 18.38
CA SER A 355 -16.42 -1.13 17.82
C SER A 355 -16.78 -2.27 18.80
N LEU A 356 -15.81 -2.76 19.58
CA LEU A 356 -15.99 -3.86 20.52
C LEU A 356 -16.86 -3.48 21.74
N PHE A 357 -16.88 -2.20 22.10
CA PHE A 357 -17.77 -1.68 23.15
C PHE A 357 -19.18 -1.34 22.64
N SER A 358 -19.40 -1.40 21.32
CA SER A 358 -20.71 -1.24 20.69
C SER A 358 -21.41 -2.59 20.50
N ASP A 359 -22.65 -2.56 20.03
CA ASP A 359 -23.37 -3.76 19.56
C ASP A 359 -23.19 -4.02 18.05
N GLY A 360 -22.28 -3.29 17.39
CA GLY A 360 -21.98 -3.38 15.97
C GLY A 360 -23.01 -2.74 15.05
N ARG A 361 -24.10 -2.13 15.57
CA ARG A 361 -25.09 -1.43 14.75
C ARG A 361 -24.65 0.01 14.50
N HIS A 362 -24.70 0.43 13.24
CA HIS A 362 -24.44 1.79 12.82
C HIS A 362 -25.28 2.12 11.57
N LYS A 363 -25.16 3.33 11.03
CA LYS A 363 -26.07 3.86 10.00
C LYS A 363 -25.46 3.94 8.60
N VAL A 364 -24.14 4.00 8.51
CA VAL A 364 -23.41 4.24 7.25
C VAL A 364 -22.65 2.97 6.96
N SER A 365 -22.97 2.24 5.91
CA SER A 365 -22.30 0.96 5.65
C SER A 365 -20.86 1.16 5.18
N PHE A 366 -20.00 0.15 5.36
CA PHE A 366 -18.67 0.14 4.75
C PHE A 366 -18.72 0.38 3.23
N ASP A 367 -19.73 -0.19 2.55
CA ASP A 367 -19.91 -0.02 1.11
C ASP A 367 -20.19 1.45 0.74
N ASP A 368 -21.01 2.17 1.52
CA ASP A 368 -21.28 3.61 1.34
C ASP A 368 -20.00 4.45 1.50
N VAL A 369 -19.14 4.08 2.45
CA VAL A 369 -17.86 4.77 2.68
C VAL A 369 -16.89 4.55 1.52
N VAL A 370 -16.84 3.33 0.95
CA VAL A 370 -16.03 3.03 -0.24
C VAL A 370 -16.52 3.82 -1.46
N GLU A 371 -17.84 3.90 -1.67
CA GLU A 371 -18.42 4.72 -2.74
C GLU A 371 -18.11 6.21 -2.54
N THR A 372 -18.22 6.70 -1.32
CA THR A 372 -17.87 8.08 -0.97
C THR A 372 -16.38 8.37 -1.22
N MET A 373 -15.49 7.42 -0.90
CA MET A 373 -14.06 7.54 -1.21
C MET A 373 -13.83 7.69 -2.73
N MET A 374 -14.53 6.92 -3.55
CA MET A 374 -14.40 7.04 -5.00
C MET A 374 -14.87 8.38 -5.51
N GLN A 375 -16.04 8.85 -5.08
CA GLN A 375 -16.58 10.13 -5.50
C GLN A 375 -15.65 11.29 -5.08
N THR A 376 -15.19 11.29 -3.82
CA THR A 376 -14.23 12.30 -3.33
C THR A 376 -12.89 12.24 -4.06
N GLY A 377 -12.44 11.06 -4.48
CA GLY A 377 -11.27 10.87 -5.34
C GLY A 377 -11.45 11.50 -6.72
N CYS A 378 -12.60 11.25 -7.37
CA CYS A 378 -12.97 11.89 -8.64
C CYS A 378 -12.99 13.42 -8.54
N ASP A 379 -13.54 13.96 -7.45
CA ASP A 379 -13.63 15.40 -7.21
C ASP A 379 -12.28 16.05 -6.83
N MET A 380 -11.30 15.25 -6.42
CA MET A 380 -9.97 15.72 -6.05
C MET A 380 -9.21 16.25 -7.26
N GLN A 381 -8.80 17.52 -7.25
CA GLN A 381 -7.99 18.09 -8.34
C GLN A 381 -6.67 17.32 -8.49
N ALA A 382 -6.25 17.07 -9.74
CA ALA A 382 -5.08 16.25 -10.06
C ALA A 382 -3.79 16.65 -9.32
N LYS A 383 -3.56 17.95 -9.09
CA LYS A 383 -2.38 18.47 -8.36
C LYS A 383 -2.32 18.06 -6.87
N TYR A 384 -3.42 17.59 -6.30
CA TYR A 384 -3.48 17.09 -4.91
C TYR A 384 -3.44 15.55 -4.83
N ARG A 385 -3.34 14.89 -5.98
CA ARG A 385 -3.00 13.47 -6.11
C ARG A 385 -1.49 13.34 -6.32
N GLU A 386 -1.00 12.11 -6.53
CA GLU A 386 0.41 11.70 -6.55
C GLU A 386 1.27 12.40 -7.64
N THR A 387 1.48 13.71 -7.52
CA THR A 387 2.11 14.56 -8.54
C THR A 387 3.20 15.47 -7.97
N SER A 388 3.16 15.73 -6.66
CA SER A 388 4.07 16.67 -5.97
C SER A 388 4.01 18.11 -6.49
N LEU A 389 2.92 18.48 -7.17
CA LEU A 389 2.70 19.81 -7.75
C LEU A 389 1.81 20.70 -6.86
N GLY A 390 1.17 20.13 -5.84
CA GLY A 390 0.17 20.81 -5.02
C GLY A 390 0.58 20.97 -3.56
N GLY A 391 -0.43 21.04 -2.69
CA GLY A 391 -0.32 20.86 -1.24
C GLY A 391 0.97 21.33 -0.55
N LEU A 392 1.52 20.45 0.28
CA LEU A 392 2.75 20.70 1.04
C LEU A 392 3.97 20.64 0.12
N ALA A 393 3.93 19.83 -0.94
CA ALA A 393 5.07 19.67 -1.86
C ALA A 393 5.44 20.97 -2.56
N ARG A 394 4.45 21.79 -2.93
CA ARG A 394 4.64 23.11 -3.56
C ARG A 394 5.15 24.18 -2.58
N ILE A 395 4.69 24.13 -1.33
CA ILE A 395 5.00 25.16 -0.32
C ILE A 395 6.35 24.91 0.34
N TYR A 396 6.66 23.65 0.65
CA TYR A 396 7.92 23.29 1.28
C TYR A 396 9.05 23.29 0.25
N ARG A 397 9.94 24.27 0.35
CA ARG A 397 11.18 24.30 -0.43
C ARG A 397 12.28 23.64 0.39
N ALA A 398 12.71 22.44 -0.01
CA ALA A 398 13.87 21.81 0.58
C ALA A 398 15.09 22.76 0.46
N PRO A 399 15.93 22.88 1.50
CA PRO A 399 17.11 23.74 1.44
C PRO A 399 18.00 23.31 0.27
N LEU A 400 18.25 24.24 -0.66
CA LEU A 400 19.18 24.03 -1.77
C LEU A 400 20.55 23.62 -1.23
N LYS A 401 21.22 22.66 -1.89
CA LYS A 401 22.65 22.38 -1.64
C LYS A 401 23.40 23.71 -1.66
N LYS A 402 24.03 24.09 -0.54
CA LYS A 402 25.20 24.95 -0.64
C LYS A 402 26.24 24.11 -1.38
N SER A 403 26.55 24.52 -2.61
CA SER A 403 27.57 23.96 -3.49
C SER A 403 28.92 23.86 -2.81
#